data_AF-A0A1R1PI48-F1
#
_entry.id   AF-A0A1R1PI48-F1
#
_cell.length_a   1.000
_cell.length_b   1.000
_cell.length_c   1.000
_cell.angle_alpha   90.00
_cell.angle_beta   90.00
_cell.angle_gamma   90.00
#
_symmetry.space_group_name_H-M   'P 1'
#
loop_
_entity.id
_entity.type
_entity.pdbx_description
1 polymer ?
#
loop_
_entity_poly.entity_id
_entity_poly.type
_entity_poly.pdbx_seq_one_letter_code
_entity_poly.pdbx_strand_id
1 'polypeptide(L)' 'MKKGVRLPCGHLFHRFCLRKWLERHPLCPLCRSTLKSCDGYSKLWQDIRKSPHYGADLLFSPTPGGLSDQRHNFINRT' A
#
# COMPACT_ATOMS: atom_id res chain seq x y z
N MET A 1 7.93 -11.30 -1.98
CA MET A 1 9.22 -10.55 -2.04
C MET A 1 8.96 -9.07 -1.76
N LYS A 2 9.40 -8.52 -0.62
CA LYS A 2 9.12 -7.13 -0.23
C LYS A 2 10.09 -6.18 -0.95
N LYS A 3 9.61 -5.34 -1.87
CA LYS A 3 10.44 -4.40 -2.65
C LYS A 3 10.98 -3.28 -1.74
N GLY A 4 12.31 -3.22 -1.58
CA GLY A 4 13.01 -2.13 -0.88
C GLY A 4 13.41 -0.99 -1.83
N VAL A 5 13.57 0.22 -1.29
CA VAL A 5 14.11 1.40 -1.99
C VAL A 5 15.33 1.89 -1.23
N ARG A 6 16.40 2.15 -1.98
CA ARG A 6 17.61 2.76 -1.48
C ARG A 6 17.56 4.27 -1.69
N LEU A 7 17.78 5.04 -0.63
CA LEU A 7 17.89 6.49 -0.69
C LEU A 7 19.27 6.90 -1.25
N PRO A 8 19.41 8.13 -1.76
CA PRO A 8 20.70 8.67 -2.19
C PRO A 8 21.74 8.74 -1.06
N CYS A 9 21.29 8.73 0.21
CA CYS A 9 22.18 8.61 1.37
C CYS A 9 22.70 7.19 1.64
N GLY A 10 22.32 6.20 0.81
CA GLY A 10 22.79 4.81 0.90
C GLY A 10 21.91 3.88 1.72
N HIS A 11 20.93 4.40 2.47
CA HIS A 11 20.05 3.61 3.34
C HIS A 11 18.89 2.95 2.60
N LEU A 12 18.43 1.79 3.07
CA LEU A 12 17.45 0.95 2.40
C LEU A 12 16.19 0.79 3.26
N PHE A 13 15.02 1.08 2.70
CA PHE A 13 13.73 1.02 3.42
C PHE A 13 12.66 0.35 2.57
N HIS A 14 11.62 -0.16 3.23
CA HIS A 14 10.42 -0.59 2.52
C HIS A 14 9.74 0.60 1.83
N ARG A 15 9.30 0.41 0.58
CA ARG A 15 8.58 1.43 -0.20
C ARG A 15 7.42 2.06 0.57
N PHE A 16 6.63 1.25 1.26
CA PHE A 16 5.48 1.70 2.03
C PHE A 16 5.86 2.52 3.27
N CYS A 17 6.80 2.02 4.07
CA CYS A 17 7.27 2.71 5.27
C CYS A 17 7.93 4.04 4.90
N LEU A 18 8.73 4.02 3.83
CA LEU A 18 9.37 5.20 3.30
C LEU A 18 8.35 6.21 2.76
N ARG A 19 7.31 5.77 2.05
CA ARG A 19 6.21 6.65 1.60
C ARG A 19 5.55 7.40 2.77
N LYS A 20 5.09 6.66 3.78
CA LYS A 20 4.44 7.22 4.99
C LYS A 20 5.34 8.17 5.77
N TRP A 21 6.64 7.98 5.67
CA TRP A 21 7.63 8.86 6.29
C TRP A 21 7.80 10.13 5.46
N LEU A 22 8.05 10.00 4.16
CA LEU A 22 8.27 11.12 3.24
C LEU A 22 7.07 12.05 3.07
N GLU A 23 5.85 11.55 3.29
CA GLU A 23 4.64 12.38 3.38
C GLU A 23 4.70 13.42 4.52
N ARG A 24 5.45 13.14 5.59
CA ARG A 24 5.60 14.03 6.76
C ARG A 24 6.96 14.70 6.83
N HIS A 25 8.02 13.96 6.53
CA HIS A 25 9.41 14.40 6.66
C HIS A 25 10.23 14.00 5.42
N PRO A 26 10.64 14.96 4.57
CA PRO A 26 11.45 14.70 3.37
C PRO A 26 12.95 14.50 3.70
N LEU A 27 13.22 13.77 4.77
CA LEU A 27 14.54 13.56 5.38
C LEU A 27 14.75 12.06 5.55
N CYS A 28 15.99 11.60 5.46
CA CYS A 28 16.30 10.23 5.83
C CYS A 28 16.12 10.03 7.36
N PRO A 29 15.40 8.99 7.83
CA PRO A 29 15.22 8.75 9.27
C PRO A 29 16.51 8.33 9.98
N LEU A 30 17.51 7.82 9.25
CA LEU A 30 18.78 7.38 9.83
C LEU A 30 19.82 8.50 9.86
N CYS A 31 20.08 9.15 8.72
CA CYS A 31 21.15 10.16 8.62
C CYS A 31 20.66 11.61 8.59
N ARG A 32 19.34 11.85 8.64
CA ARG A 32 18.72 13.19 8.56
C ARG A 32 19.09 14.00 7.32
N SER A 33 19.72 13.37 6.31
CA SER A 33 20.07 14.04 5.06
C SER A 33 18.81 14.43 4.29
N THR A 34 18.77 15.68 3.86
CA THR A 34 17.69 16.26 3.07
C THR A 34 17.66 15.67 1.68
N LEU A 35 16.56 15.00 1.34
CA LEU A 35 16.37 14.43 0.01
C LEU A 35 16.08 15.50 -1.04
N LYS A 36 15.53 16.65 -0.64
CA LYS A 36 15.26 17.79 -1.53
C LYS A 36 16.51 18.35 -2.22
N SER A 37 17.69 18.19 -1.62
CA SER A 37 18.94 18.71 -2.17
C SER A 37 19.60 17.78 -3.19
N CYS A 38 19.04 16.57 -3.39
CA CYS A 38 19.54 15.61 -4.36
C CYS A 38 18.59 15.59 -5.56
N ASP A 39 19.14 15.84 -6.75
CA ASP A 39 18.45 15.96 -8.05
C ASP A 39 17.42 14.83 -8.32
N GLY A 40 17.66 13.62 -7.78
CA GLY A 40 16.81 12.45 -7.97
C GLY A 40 15.51 12.36 -7.13
N TYR A 41 15.19 13.33 -6.26
CA TYR A 41 14.02 13.23 -5.36
C TYR A 41 12.68 13.14 -6.10
N SER A 42 12.50 13.94 -7.15
CA SER A 42 11.24 14.02 -7.90
C SER A 42 10.86 12.69 -8.55
N LYS A 43 11.85 11.98 -9.10
CA LYS A 43 11.69 10.66 -9.73
C LYS A 43 11.48 9.57 -8.69
N LEU A 44 12.33 9.54 -7.64
CA LEU A 44 12.21 8.57 -6.55
C LEU A 44 10.84 8.65 -5.86
N TRP A 45 10.34 9.85 -5.63
CA TRP A 45 9.04 10.06 -5.01
C TRP A 45 7.86 9.72 -5.93
N GLN A 46 7.99 9.89 -7.25
CA GLN A 46 7.01 9.37 -8.22
C GLN A 46 6.96 7.83 -8.19
N ASP A 47 8.11 7.17 -8.16
CA ASP A 47 8.18 5.70 -8.13
C ASP A 47 7.62 5.11 -6.83
N ILE A 48 7.85 5.78 -5.70
CA ILE A 48 7.29 5.38 -4.40
C ILE A 48 5.77 5.54 -4.37
N ARG A 49 5.22 6.61 -4.98
CA ARG A 49 3.77 6.85 -5.04
C ARG A 49 3.03 5.96 -6.02
N LYS A 50 3.63 5.64 -7.17
CA LYS A 50 2.97 4.89 -8.24
C LYS A 50 2.77 3.41 -7.92
N SER A 51 3.31 2.89 -6.83
CA SER A 51 3.16 1.47 -6.49
C SER A 51 1.76 1.21 -5.91
N PRO A 52 0.88 0.51 -6.64
CA PRO A 52 -0.38 0.05 -6.09
C PRO A 52 -0.05 -0.94 -4.96
N HIS A 53 -0.85 -0.88 -3.91
CA HIS A 53 -0.61 -1.58 -2.66
C HIS A 53 -0.75 -3.09 -2.87
N TYR A 54 0.15 -3.89 -2.27
CA TYR A 54 -0.29 -5.20 -1.77
C TYR A 54 -0.99 -4.91 -0.44
N GLY A 55 -2.32 -4.97 -0.44
CA GLY A 55 -3.13 -4.95 0.79
C GLY A 55 -4.27 -3.95 0.88
N ALA A 56 -4.82 -3.43 -0.23
CA ALA A 56 -6.10 -2.71 -0.19
C ALA A 56 -7.32 -3.62 -0.49
N ASP A 57 -7.13 -4.91 -0.74
CA ASP A 57 -8.20 -5.87 -1.10
C ASP A 57 -8.60 -6.85 0.03
N LEU A 58 -8.20 -6.64 1.29
CA LEU A 58 -8.61 -7.56 2.38
C LEU A 58 -9.18 -6.92 3.64
N LEU A 59 -9.45 -5.60 3.70
CA LEU A 59 -10.07 -5.00 4.89
C LEU A 59 -11.12 -3.90 4.61
N PHE A 60 -11.56 -3.71 3.37
CA PHE A 60 -12.76 -2.92 3.06
C PHE A 60 -13.58 -3.63 1.97
N SER A 61 -14.08 -4.83 2.30
CA SER A 61 -15.26 -5.34 1.61
C SER A 61 -16.47 -4.56 2.13
N PRO A 62 -17.28 -3.88 1.30
CA PRO A 62 -18.67 -3.66 1.68
C PRO A 62 -19.29 -5.05 1.84
N THR A 63 -19.72 -5.38 3.06
CA THR A 63 -20.44 -6.62 3.36
C THR A 63 -21.58 -6.79 2.35
N PRO A 64 -21.66 -7.88 1.59
CA PRO A 64 -22.94 -8.27 1.02
C PRO A 64 -23.83 -8.62 2.21
N GLY A 65 -24.85 -7.80 2.44
CA GLY A 65 -25.91 -8.17 3.35
C GLY A 65 -26.45 -9.54 2.98
N GLY A 66 -26.74 -10.36 4.00
CA GLY A 66 -27.62 -11.51 3.86
C GLY A 66 -28.91 -11.08 3.14
N LEU A 67 -29.69 -11.97 2.58
CA LEU A 67 -30.45 -12.94 3.34
C LEU A 67 -30.77 -14.14 2.42
N SER A 68 -30.70 -15.32 3.02
CA SER A 68 -31.08 -16.61 2.46
C SER A 68 -32.59 -16.68 2.22
N ASP A 69 -33.02 -16.62 0.96
CA ASP A 69 -34.40 -16.96 0.59
C ASP A 69 -34.40 -17.95 -0.57
N GLN A 70 -34.23 -19.24 -0.22
CA GLN A 70 -34.54 -20.37 -1.09
C GLN A 70 -35.15 -21.50 -0.26
N ARG A 71 -36.36 -21.28 0.28
CA ARG A 71 -37.30 -22.39 0.48
C ARG A 71 -37.87 -22.75 -0.89
N HIS A 72 -37.10 -23.50 -1.67
CA HIS A 72 -37.64 -24.18 -2.83
C HIS A 72 -38.58 -25.28 -2.35
N ASN A 73 -39.86 -24.99 -2.55
CA ASN A 73 -40.99 -25.90 -2.55
C ASN A 73 -40.70 -27.07 -3.50
N PHE A 74 -40.31 -28.22 -2.95
CA PHE A 74 -40.34 -29.49 -3.65
C PHE A 74 -41.61 -30.25 -3.25
N ILE A 75 -42.67 -29.97 -3.99
CA ILE A 75 -43.74 -30.93 -4.25
C ILE A 75 -43.11 -32.18 -4.91
N ASN A 76 -43.36 -33.35 -4.33
CA ASN A 76 -43.85 -34.58 -4.98
C ASN A 76 -43.30 -35.87 -4.33
N ARG A 77 -44.22 -36.84 -4.18
CA ARG A 77 -44.05 -38.32 -4.24
C ARG A 77 -44.27 -39.11 -2.94
N THR A 78 -45.54 -39.33 -2.62
CA THR A 78 -46.13 -40.68 -2.45
C THR A 78 -47.54 -40.66 -3.01
#